data_AF-A0A7J3U7F3-F1
#
_entry.id   AF-A0A7J3U7F3-F1
#
_cell.length_a   1.000
_cell.length_b   1.000
_cell.length_c   1.000
_cell.angle_alpha   90.00
_cell.angle_beta   90.00
_cell.angle_gamma   90.00
#
_symmetry.space_group_name_H-M   'P 1'
#
loop_
_entity.id
_entity.type
_entity.pdbx_description
1 polymer ?
#
loop_
_entity_poly.entity_id
_entity_poly.type
_entity_poly.pdbx_seq_one_letter_code
_entity_poly.pdbx_strand_id
1 'polypeptide(L)' 'MVVTIIIYTMLAIGIFFNLLGSIGLLRFPDVYTRLHAGTKCTTFGSIFLTGAVIVYGLKEWYLHPTAGSSI' A
#
# COMPACT_ATOMS: atom_id res chain seq x y z
N MET A 1 14.07 -14.84 -1.34
CA MET A 1 14.83 -13.58 -1.22
C MET A 1 14.29 -12.48 -2.13
N VAL A 2 14.17 -12.69 -3.45
CA VAL A 2 13.67 -11.66 -4.39
C VAL A 2 12.25 -11.16 -4.06
N VAL A 3 11.32 -12.07 -3.76
CA VAL A 3 9.92 -11.71 -3.44
C VAL A 3 9.81 -10.82 -2.19
N THR A 4 10.65 -11.06 -1.18
CA THR A 4 10.69 -10.25 0.05
C THR A 4 11.09 -8.81 -0.24
N ILE A 5 12.06 -8.61 -1.13
CA ILE A 5 12.52 -7.27 -1.55
C ILE A 5 11.44 -6.50 -2.32
N ILE A 6 10.65 -7.20 -3.14
CA ILE A 6 9.52 -6.61 -3.87
C ILE A 6 8.45 -6.13 -2.88
N ILE A 7 8.12 -6.96 -1.88
CA ILE A 7 7.14 -6.62 -0.84
C ILE A 7 7.59 -5.38 -0.06
N TYR A 8 8.85 -5.35 0.43
CA TYR A 8 9.38 -4.17 1.15
C TYR A 8 9.36 -2.90 0.29
N THR A 9 9.70 -3.00 -1.00
CA THR A 9 9.69 -1.85 -1.91
C THR A 9 8.27 -1.33 -2.13
N MET A 10 7.29 -2.21 -2.38
CA MET A 10 5.89 -1.81 -2.51
C MET A 10 5.35 -1.17 -1.22
N LEU A 11 5.73 -1.70 -0.07
CA LEU A 11 5.28 -1.21 1.23
C LEU A 11 5.90 0.17 1.55
N ALA A 12 7.18 0.36 1.23
CA ALA A 12 7.85 1.66 1.35
C ALA A 12 7.19 2.73 0.45
N ILE A 13 6.86 2.38 -0.80
CA ILE A 13 6.16 3.25 -1.73
C ILE A 13 4.76 3.60 -1.21
N GLY A 14 3.99 2.62 -0.73
CA GLY A 14 2.65 2.84 -0.16
C GLY A 14 2.66 3.78 1.05
N ILE A 15 3.62 3.61 1.96
CA ILE A 15 3.81 4.49 3.13
C ILE A 15 4.21 5.90 2.69
N PHE A 16 5.12 6.02 1.73
CA PHE A 16 5.55 7.32 1.20
C PHE A 16 4.38 8.11 0.59
N PHE A 17 3.54 7.45 -0.22
CA PHE A 17 2.33 8.10 -0.77
C PHE A 17 1.32 8.49 0.30
N ASN A 18 1.17 7.71 1.37
CA ASN A 18 0.30 8.07 2.50
C ASN A 18 0.83 9.29 3.26
N LEU A 19 2.16 9.34 3.49
CA LEU A 19 2.84 10.50 4.08
C LEU A 19 2.68 11.76 3.22
N LEU A 20 2.86 11.65 1.90
CA LEU A 20 2.62 12.75 0.97
C LEU A 20 1.16 13.22 0.99
N GLY A 21 0.20 12.30 1.12
CA GLY A 21 -1.21 12.63 1.29
C GLY A 21 -1.47 13.46 2.56
N SER A 22 -0.86 13.05 3.68
CA SER A 22 -0.95 13.77 4.96
C SER A 22 -0.29 15.16 4.90
N ILE A 23 0.88 15.26 4.26
CA ILE A 23 1.61 16.53 4.09
C ILE A 23 0.87 17.47 3.13
N GLY A 24 0.31 16.95 2.04
CA GLY A 24 -0.54 17.72 1.12
C GLY A 24 -1.78 18.27 1.81
N LEU A 25 -2.30 17.56 2.81
CA LEU A 25 -3.43 18.00 3.63
C LEU A 25 -3.11 19.23 4.49
N LEU A 26 -1.88 19.30 5.01
CA LEU A 26 -1.40 20.39 5.87
C LEU A 26 -0.97 21.65 5.09
N ARG A 27 -0.49 21.49 3.85
CA ARG A 27 0.13 22.61 3.10
C ARG A 27 -0.85 23.43 2.24
N PHE A 28 -2.00 22.86 1.87
CA PHE A 28 -2.95 23.57 1.00
C PHE A 28 -4.02 24.35 1.80
N PRO A 29 -4.19 25.66 1.56
CA PRO A 29 -5.11 26.52 2.29
C PRO A 29 -6.60 26.35 1.90
N ASP A 30 -6.91 25.57 0.86
CA ASP A 30 -8.26 25.48 0.27
C ASP A 30 -8.83 24.06 0.32
N VAL A 31 -10.09 23.91 0.74
CA VAL A 31 -10.77 22.62 1.01
C VAL A 31 -10.82 21.73 -0.23
N TYR A 32 -11.10 22.30 -1.40
CA TYR A 32 -11.23 21.54 -2.65
C TYR A 32 -9.88 21.05 -3.18
N THR A 33 -8.85 21.90 -3.14
CA THR A 33 -7.48 21.55 -3.54
C THR A 33 -6.90 20.47 -2.63
N ARG A 34 -7.25 20.52 -1.34
CA ARG A 34 -6.86 19.53 -0.34
C ARG A 34 -7.52 18.18 -0.54
N LEU A 35 -8.82 18.15 -0.85
CA LEU A 35 -9.55 16.91 -1.14
C LEU A 35 -9.03 16.25 -2.41
N HIS A 36 -8.72 17.03 -3.45
CA HIS A 36 -8.22 16.54 -4.73
C HIS A 36 -6.78 16.00 -4.63
N ALA A 37 -5.91 16.67 -3.87
CA ALA A 37 -4.55 16.19 -3.63
C ALA A 37 -4.52 14.95 -2.70
N GLY A 38 -5.35 14.95 -1.66
CA GLY A 38 -5.44 13.87 -0.68
C GLY A 38 -5.99 12.57 -1.28
N THR A 39 -7.10 12.64 -2.03
CA THR A 39 -7.71 11.45 -2.66
C THR A 39 -6.78 10.77 -3.64
N LYS A 40 -6.05 11.52 -4.47
CA LYS A 40 -5.04 10.95 -5.39
C LYS A 40 -3.94 10.20 -4.62
N CYS A 41 -3.33 10.83 -3.62
CA CYS A 41 -2.28 10.18 -2.82
C CYS A 41 -2.80 8.96 -2.06
N THR A 42 -3.98 9.06 -1.44
CA THR A 42 -4.55 7.97 -0.64
C THR A 42 -4.92 6.77 -1.52
N THR A 43 -5.54 6.98 -2.69
CA THR A 43 -5.92 5.88 -3.57
C THR A 43 -4.70 5.15 -4.10
N PHE A 44 -3.65 5.86 -4.55
CA PHE A 44 -2.41 5.22 -4.97
C PHE A 44 -1.70 4.48 -3.83
N GLY A 45 -1.66 5.06 -2.63
CA GLY A 45 -1.10 4.41 -1.44
C GLY A 45 -1.84 3.12 -1.07
N SER A 46 -3.17 3.16 -1.05
CA SER A 46 -4.02 2.00 -0.75
C SER A 46 -3.87 0.87 -1.78
N ILE A 47 -3.75 1.19 -3.07
CA ILE A 47 -3.55 0.20 -4.14
C ILE A 47 -2.20 -0.50 -3.94
N PHE A 48 -1.12 0.26 -3.70
CA PHE A 48 0.20 -0.31 -3.47
C PHE A 48 0.26 -1.16 -2.19
N LEU A 49 -0.37 -0.71 -1.11
CA LEU A 49 -0.41 -1.45 0.15
C LEU A 49 -1.21 -2.74 0.02
N THR A 50 -2.39 -2.68 -0.62
CA THR A 50 -3.23 -3.86 -0.87
C THR A 50 -2.52 -4.85 -1.80
N GLY A 51 -1.85 -4.36 -2.84
CA GLY A 51 -1.03 -5.19 -3.73
C GLY A 51 0.11 -5.90 -2.98
N ALA A 52 0.78 -5.21 -2.05
CA ALA A 52 1.82 -5.83 -1.22
C ALA A 52 1.28 -6.96 -0.33
N VAL A 53 0.08 -6.80 0.24
CA VAL A 53 -0.60 -7.83 1.04
C VAL A 53 -0.99 -9.03 0.18
N ILE A 54 -1.51 -8.81 -1.03
CA ILE A 54 -1.85 -9.89 -1.96
C ILE A 54 -0.60 -10.68 -2.35
N VAL A 55 0.51 -10.01 -2.67
CA VAL A 55 1.78 -10.67 -3.03
C VAL A 55 2.35 -11.45 -1.84
N TYR A 56 2.23 -10.93 -0.61
CA TYR A 56 2.61 -11.66 0.60
C TYR A 56 1.76 -12.92 0.79
N GLY A 57 0.43 -12.80 0.66
CA GLY A 57 -0.49 -13.93 0.76
C GLY A 57 -0.24 -15.00 -0.31
N LEU A 58 0.03 -14.59 -1.56
CA LEU A 58 0.35 -15.50 -2.65
C LEU A 58 1.68 -16.23 -2.41
N LYS A 59 2.69 -15.52 -1.87
CA LYS A 59 3.97 -16.12 -1.44
C LYS A 59 3.74 -17.16 -0.35
N GLU A 60 2.88 -16.88 0.62
CA GLU A 60 2.58 -17.81 1.71
C GLU A 60 1.82 -19.06 1.21
N TRP A 61 0.85 -18.88 0.31
CA TRP A 61 0.12 -19.98 -0.34
C TRP A 61 1.04 -20.87 -1.17
N TYR A 62 2.01 -20.27 -1.88
CA TYR A 62 2.97 -21.01 -2.70
C TYR A 62 3.99 -21.81 -1.86
N LEU A 63 4.36 -21.31 -0.68
CA LEU A 63 5.25 -22.01 0.24
C LEU A 63 4.52 -23.07 1.09
N HIS A 64 3.24 -22.89 1.38
CA HIS A 64 2.42 -23.86 2.12
C HIS A 64 1.06 -24.10 1.43
N PRO A 65 0.98 -25.04 0.46
CA PRO A 65 -0.28 -25.41 -0.19
C PRO A 65 -1.34 -26.02 0.75
N THR A 66 -0.96 -26.41 1.97
CA THR A 66 -1.80 -27.16 2.92
C THR A 66 -2.60 -26.28 3.89
N ALA A 67 -2.40 -24.95 3.91
CA ALA A 67 -3.16 -24.04 4.79
C ALA A 67 -4.60 -23.74 4.31
N GLY A 68 -5.09 -24.46 3.30
CA GLY A 68 -6.51 -24.52 2.94
C GLY A 68 -7.34 -25.50 3.77
N SER A 69 -6.74 -26.20 4.75
CA SER A 69 -7.42 -27.25 5.54
C SER A 69 -6.94 -27.28 7.01
N SER A 70 -7.08 -26.18 7.74
CA SER A 70 -7.17 -26.24 9.21
C SER A 70 -7.77 -24.92 9.74
N ILE A 71 -9.09 -24.72 9.61
CA ILE A 71 -10.00 -24.94 10.76
C ILE A 71 -9.76 -26.19 11.59
#